data_AF-A0AA44QBY5-F1
#
_entry.id   AF-A0AA44QBY5-F1
#
_cell.length_a   1.000
_cell.length_b   1.000
_cell.length_c   1.000
_cell.angle_alpha   90.00
_cell.angle_beta   90.00
_cell.angle_gamma   90.00
#
_symmetry.space_group_name_H-M   'P 1'
#
loop_
_entity.id
_entity.type
_entity.pdbx_description
1 polymer ?
#
loop_
_entity_poly.entity_id
_entity_poly.type
_entity_poly.pdbx_seq_one_letter_code
_entity_poly.pdbx_strand_id
1 'polypeptide(L)'
;MPSIKEERTTAETNTGRKSRTAIGNAAKRVAAFHEGFIDGLEKITQNIDEKTQLLNDKQLELRFIQEKELPEALEKKYVEGDEKDAKRLLTLEAKLQKDITELQEEILVITNLKAKYTATKAAEANALVDAFNSERDAAALRSYRRLEAAKRVYLEAIKEEADSLHEYRGIDLQLAEILEEGGLKKPLSYLPVLVAPRREDHGYHKESYLEVPTQVIKDIITGRVDEEYHIGYLPTRG
;
A
#
# COMPACT_ATOMS: atom_id res chain seq x y z
N MET A 1 31.99 35.93 32.37
CA MET A 1 32.21 36.05 30.90
C MET A 1 31.79 34.72 30.27
N PRO A 2 30.94 34.74 29.23
CA PRO A 2 29.77 33.89 29.17
C PRO A 2 29.87 32.71 28.19
N SER A 3 29.04 31.71 28.47
CA SER A 3 28.63 30.58 27.62
C SER A 3 28.36 31.02 26.18
N ILE A 4 29.13 30.48 25.23
CA ILE A 4 28.82 30.58 23.80
C ILE A 4 27.71 29.57 23.54
N LYS A 5 26.50 30.10 23.38
CA LYS A 5 25.33 29.36 22.92
C LYS A 5 25.56 28.95 21.48
N GLU A 6 25.35 27.67 21.18
CA GLU A 6 25.14 27.18 19.83
C GLU A 6 23.94 27.91 19.24
N GLU A 7 24.18 28.84 18.32
CA GLU A 7 23.17 29.31 17.38
C GLU A 7 22.87 28.15 16.42
N ARG A 8 21.89 27.32 16.79
CA ARG A 8 21.12 26.55 15.84
C ARG A 8 20.40 27.54 14.94
N THR A 9 20.98 27.85 13.79
CA THR A 9 20.28 28.43 12.66
C THR A 9 19.30 27.38 12.14
N THR A 10 18.08 27.40 12.66
CA THR A 10 16.94 26.73 12.03
C THR A 10 16.66 27.43 10.71
N ALA A 11 17.12 26.82 9.61
CA ALA A 11 16.64 27.14 8.29
C ALA A 11 15.16 26.72 8.18
N GLU A 12 14.27 27.58 8.67
CA GLU A 12 12.91 27.70 8.15
C GLU A 12 13.08 28.16 6.69
N THR A 13 12.73 27.38 5.68
CA THR A 13 11.34 27.22 5.26
C THR A 13 11.30 26.18 4.16
N ASN A 14 11.07 24.92 4.52
CA ASN A 14 10.53 23.95 3.58
C ASN A 14 9.33 23.29 4.24
N THR A 15 8.14 23.55 3.68
CA THR A 15 6.86 22.81 3.80
C THR A 15 5.67 23.74 3.56
N GLY A 16 5.77 24.59 2.54
CA GLY A 16 4.65 25.30 1.94
C GLY A 16 3.79 24.42 1.01
N ARG A 17 3.66 23.10 1.23
CA ARG A 17 2.72 22.25 0.48
C ARG A 17 1.51 21.92 1.34
N LYS A 18 0.73 22.94 1.66
CA LYS A 18 -0.65 22.76 2.15
C LYS A 18 -1.54 22.33 0.99
N SER A 19 -1.47 21.05 0.63
CA SER A 19 -2.57 20.36 -0.01
C SER A 19 -2.60 18.90 0.44
N ARG A 20 -2.69 18.68 1.76
CA ARG A 20 -3.42 17.52 2.27
C ARG A 20 -4.87 17.71 1.80
N THR A 21 -5.18 17.30 0.58
CA THR A 21 -6.57 17.10 0.16
C THR A 21 -7.13 16.13 1.18
N ALA A 22 -8.00 16.63 2.06
CA ALA A 22 -8.65 15.79 3.07
C ALA A 22 -9.24 14.58 2.34
N ILE A 23 -8.88 13.38 2.81
CA ILE A 23 -9.47 12.13 2.34
C ILE A 23 -10.99 12.34 2.37
N GLY A 24 -11.66 12.12 1.24
CA GLY A 24 -13.07 12.41 1.11
C GLY A 24 -13.93 11.46 1.94
N ASN A 25 -15.22 11.77 2.00
CA ASN A 25 -16.14 11.10 2.92
C ASN A 25 -16.35 9.63 2.55
N ALA A 26 -16.38 9.28 1.26
CA ALA A 26 -16.52 7.90 0.82
C ALA A 26 -15.28 7.08 1.21
N ALA A 27 -14.08 7.62 1.01
CA ALA A 27 -12.85 6.95 1.42
C ALA A 27 -12.77 6.72 2.94
N LYS A 28 -13.21 7.70 3.75
CA LYS A 28 -13.31 7.52 5.23
C LYS A 28 -14.31 6.44 5.63
N ARG A 29 -15.46 6.36 4.95
CA ARG A 29 -16.47 5.33 5.20
C ARG A 29 -15.93 3.93 4.87
N VAL A 30 -15.19 3.78 3.77
CA VAL A 30 -14.54 2.50 3.43
C VAL A 30 -13.51 2.11 4.50
N ALA A 31 -12.68 3.04 4.96
CA ALA A 31 -11.70 2.77 6.02
C ALA A 31 -12.37 2.32 7.33
N ALA A 32 -13.39 3.06 7.79
CA ALA A 32 -14.14 2.70 9.01
C ALA A 32 -14.88 1.36 8.86
N PHE A 33 -15.41 1.05 7.67
CA PHE A 33 -16.04 -0.23 7.38
C PHE A 33 -15.03 -1.38 7.47
N HIS A 34 -13.82 -1.19 6.94
CA HIS A 34 -12.76 -2.18 6.99
C HIS A 34 -12.30 -2.48 8.43
N GLU A 35 -12.10 -1.45 9.25
CA GLU A 35 -11.78 -1.63 10.68
C GLU A 35 -12.87 -2.45 11.39
N GLY A 36 -14.13 -2.05 11.26
CA GLY A 36 -15.24 -2.78 11.89
C GLY A 36 -15.44 -4.21 11.36
N PHE A 37 -15.04 -4.47 10.10
CA PHE A 37 -15.05 -5.80 9.51
C PHE A 37 -13.97 -6.71 10.09
N ILE A 38 -12.73 -6.22 10.19
CA ILE A 38 -11.62 -6.98 10.77
C ILE A 38 -11.89 -7.25 12.25
N ASP A 39 -12.28 -6.25 13.03
CA ASP A 39 -12.60 -6.41 14.46
C ASP A 39 -13.66 -7.49 14.69
N GLY A 40 -14.69 -7.53 13.84
CA GLY A 40 -15.73 -8.55 13.90
C GLY A 40 -15.21 -9.95 13.56
N LEU A 41 -14.36 -10.06 12.53
CA LEU A 41 -13.74 -11.34 12.15
C LEU A 41 -12.77 -11.86 13.20
N GLU A 42 -11.98 -10.99 13.82
CA GLU A 42 -11.05 -11.36 14.87
C GLU A 42 -11.79 -11.92 16.08
N LYS A 43 -12.87 -11.27 16.53
CA LYS A 43 -13.71 -11.77 17.63
C LYS A 43 -14.29 -13.15 17.35
N ILE A 44 -14.80 -13.38 16.13
CA ILE A 44 -15.33 -14.70 15.75
C ILE A 44 -14.21 -15.75 15.72
N THR A 45 -13.03 -15.38 15.22
CA THR A 45 -11.88 -16.28 15.12
C THR A 45 -11.33 -16.64 16.51
N GLN A 46 -11.17 -15.66 17.40
CA GLN A 46 -10.78 -15.88 18.79
C GLN A 46 -11.73 -16.84 19.51
N ASN A 47 -13.05 -16.69 19.33
CA ASN A 47 -14.02 -17.61 19.92
C ASN A 47 -13.87 -19.05 19.36
N ILE A 48 -13.61 -19.21 18.06
CA ILE A 48 -13.31 -20.53 17.49
C ILE A 48 -12.04 -21.12 18.12
N ASP A 49 -10.99 -20.31 18.26
CA ASP A 49 -9.70 -20.77 18.80
C ASP A 49 -9.82 -21.18 20.28
N GLU A 50 -10.50 -20.37 21.10
CA GLU A 50 -10.79 -20.67 22.51
C GLU A 50 -11.59 -21.99 22.66
N LYS A 51 -12.63 -22.17 21.85
CA LYS A 51 -13.44 -23.40 21.86
C LYS A 51 -12.66 -24.61 21.37
N THR A 52 -11.77 -24.42 20.40
CA THR A 52 -10.89 -25.49 19.88
C THR A 52 -9.86 -25.91 20.93
N GLN A 53 -9.31 -24.97 21.70
CA GLN A 53 -8.43 -25.28 22.83
C GLN A 53 -9.18 -26.08 23.89
N LEU A 54 -10.38 -25.63 24.30
CA LEU A 54 -11.20 -26.35 25.28
C LEU A 54 -11.57 -27.77 24.82
N LEU A 55 -11.85 -27.94 23.52
CA LEU A 55 -12.10 -29.24 22.91
C LEU A 55 -10.87 -30.15 23.03
N ASN A 56 -9.68 -29.65 22.70
CA ASN A 56 -8.44 -30.40 22.80
C ASN A 56 -8.15 -30.84 24.24
N ASP A 57 -8.35 -29.93 25.21
CA ASP A 57 -8.15 -30.22 26.63
C ASP A 57 -9.06 -31.36 27.10
N LYS A 58 -10.37 -31.31 26.76
CA LYS A 58 -11.32 -32.38 27.09
C LYS A 58 -11.02 -33.69 26.38
N GLN A 59 -10.54 -33.65 25.13
CA GLN A 59 -10.11 -34.85 24.41
C GLN A 59 -8.88 -35.51 25.05
N LEU A 60 -7.92 -34.71 25.55
CA LEU A 60 -6.77 -35.22 26.29
C LEU A 60 -7.20 -35.84 27.62
N GLU A 61 -8.10 -35.19 28.35
CA GLU A 61 -8.67 -35.73 29.59
C GLU A 61 -9.38 -37.06 29.35
N LEU A 62 -10.22 -37.14 28.31
CA LEU A 62 -10.91 -38.37 27.93
C LEU A 62 -9.92 -39.50 27.61
N ARG A 63 -8.87 -39.22 26.84
CA ARG A 63 -7.81 -40.20 26.54
C ARG A 63 -7.12 -40.68 27.79
N PHE A 64 -6.78 -39.77 28.71
CA PHE A 64 -6.14 -40.14 29.98
C PHE A 64 -7.01 -41.08 30.81
N ILE A 65 -8.32 -40.82 30.90
CA ILE A 65 -9.28 -41.69 31.60
C ILE A 65 -9.34 -43.06 30.91
N GLN A 66 -9.47 -43.10 29.58
CA GLN A 66 -9.60 -44.34 28.82
C GLN A 66 -8.33 -45.20 28.84
N GLU A 67 -7.15 -44.58 28.81
CA GLU A 67 -5.86 -45.29 28.67
C GLU A 67 -5.23 -45.64 30.02
N LYS A 68 -5.51 -44.90 31.10
CA LYS A 68 -4.89 -45.11 32.42
C LYS A 68 -5.90 -45.38 33.53
N GLU A 69 -6.72 -44.40 33.87
CA GLU A 69 -7.51 -44.47 35.12
C GLU A 69 -8.59 -45.55 35.08
N LEU A 70 -9.31 -45.67 33.96
CA LEU A 70 -10.40 -46.63 33.81
C LEU A 70 -9.88 -48.08 33.79
N PRO A 71 -8.81 -48.43 33.05
CA PRO A 71 -8.17 -49.75 33.15
C PRO A 71 -7.75 -50.12 34.58
N GLU A 72 -7.06 -49.23 35.29
CA GLU A 72 -6.61 -49.48 36.67
C GLU A 72 -7.81 -49.68 37.62
N ALA A 73 -8.87 -48.90 37.47
CA ALA A 73 -10.08 -49.04 38.27
C ALA A 73 -10.86 -50.32 37.94
N LEU A 74 -10.85 -50.77 36.67
CA LEU A 74 -11.44 -52.03 36.27
C LEU A 74 -10.64 -53.22 36.82
N GLU A 75 -9.31 -53.17 36.82
CA GLU A 75 -8.47 -54.19 37.45
C GLU A 75 -8.79 -54.34 38.93
N LYS A 76 -8.84 -53.24 39.69
CA LYS A 76 -9.25 -53.26 41.10
C LYS A 76 -10.65 -53.82 41.29
N LYS A 77 -11.59 -53.45 40.42
CA LYS A 77 -12.94 -54.01 40.44
C LYS A 77 -12.94 -55.53 40.29
N TYR A 78 -12.19 -56.07 39.33
CA TYR A 78 -12.21 -57.51 39.02
C TYR A 78 -11.33 -58.34 39.98
N VAL A 79 -10.28 -57.75 40.55
CA VAL A 79 -9.35 -58.43 41.47
C VAL A 79 -9.77 -58.28 42.93
N GLU A 80 -10.16 -57.07 43.35
CA GLU A 80 -10.45 -56.73 44.76
C GLU A 80 -11.95 -56.61 45.04
N GLY A 81 -12.80 -56.51 44.00
CA GLY A 81 -14.25 -56.40 44.13
C GLY A 81 -14.78 -54.97 44.36
N ASP A 82 -13.93 -53.94 44.35
CA ASP A 82 -14.37 -52.55 44.53
C ASP A 82 -14.85 -51.91 43.22
N GLU A 83 -16.16 -51.73 43.09
CA GLU A 83 -16.77 -51.19 41.87
C GLU A 83 -16.92 -49.66 41.84
N LYS A 84 -16.66 -48.96 42.95
CA LYS A 84 -17.03 -47.54 43.08
C LYS A 84 -16.28 -46.66 42.08
N ASP A 85 -14.97 -46.82 41.99
CA ASP A 85 -14.12 -45.99 41.14
C ASP A 85 -14.39 -46.24 39.65
N ALA A 86 -14.57 -47.50 39.25
CA ALA A 86 -14.93 -47.86 37.88
C ALA A 86 -16.29 -47.24 37.45
N LYS A 87 -17.31 -47.29 38.32
CA LYS A 87 -18.62 -46.66 38.04
C LYS A 87 -18.50 -45.14 37.92
N ARG A 88 -17.68 -44.51 38.78
CA ARG A 88 -17.44 -43.06 38.73
C ARG A 88 -16.76 -42.65 37.43
N LEU A 89 -15.71 -43.36 37.02
CA LEU A 89 -14.95 -43.06 35.80
C LEU A 89 -15.77 -43.28 34.53
N LEU A 90 -16.59 -44.35 34.45
CA LEU A 90 -17.53 -44.53 33.33
C LEU A 90 -18.55 -43.39 33.23
N THR A 91 -19.00 -42.87 34.37
CA THR A 91 -19.93 -41.73 34.39
C THR A 91 -19.23 -40.44 33.94
N LEU A 92 -17.97 -40.24 34.31
CA LEU A 92 -17.15 -39.11 33.88
C LEU A 92 -16.86 -39.18 32.38
N GLU A 93 -16.51 -40.36 31.86
CA GLU A 93 -16.26 -40.63 30.45
C GLU A 93 -17.47 -40.27 29.60
N ALA A 94 -18.68 -40.73 29.98
CA ALA A 94 -19.90 -40.42 29.26
C ALA A 94 -20.22 -38.91 29.26
N LYS A 95 -19.92 -38.20 30.36
CA LYS A 95 -20.07 -36.75 30.43
C LYS A 95 -19.07 -36.03 29.52
N LEU A 96 -17.80 -36.43 29.55
CA LEU A 96 -16.77 -35.84 28.68
C LEU A 96 -17.05 -36.08 27.20
N GLN A 97 -17.52 -37.28 26.83
CA GLN A 97 -17.97 -37.57 25.46
C GLN A 97 -19.11 -36.65 25.03
N LYS A 98 -20.10 -36.40 25.90
CA LYS A 98 -21.20 -35.46 25.63
C LYS A 98 -20.68 -34.03 25.46
N ASP A 99 -19.86 -33.54 26.38
CA ASP A 99 -19.28 -32.20 26.30
C ASP A 99 -18.43 -32.01 25.03
N ILE A 100 -17.68 -33.03 24.62
CA ILE A 100 -16.89 -33.02 23.38
C ILE A 100 -17.80 -32.87 22.16
N THR A 101 -18.91 -33.64 22.10
CA THR A 101 -19.86 -33.53 20.98
C THR A 101 -20.52 -32.15 20.92
N GLU A 102 -20.92 -31.60 22.07
CA GLU A 102 -21.49 -30.25 22.15
C GLU A 102 -20.49 -29.18 21.69
N LEU A 103 -19.22 -29.27 22.10
CA LEU A 103 -18.18 -28.35 21.64
C LEU A 103 -17.89 -28.46 20.14
N GLN A 104 -17.89 -29.67 19.58
CA GLN A 104 -17.73 -29.87 18.15
C GLN A 104 -18.87 -29.22 17.35
N GLU A 105 -20.11 -29.36 17.84
CA GLU A 105 -21.27 -28.69 17.25
C GLU A 105 -21.18 -27.17 17.37
N GLU A 106 -20.80 -26.64 18.54
CA GLU A 106 -20.60 -25.21 18.75
C GLU A 106 -19.55 -24.63 17.79
N ILE A 107 -18.39 -25.27 17.67
CA ILE A 107 -17.32 -24.85 16.74
C ILE A 107 -17.83 -24.83 15.30
N LEU A 108 -18.59 -25.85 14.89
CA LEU A 108 -19.18 -25.91 13.56
C LEU A 108 -20.20 -24.79 13.32
N VAL A 109 -21.04 -24.48 14.31
CA VAL A 109 -21.99 -23.35 14.26
C VAL A 109 -21.24 -22.03 14.14
N ILE A 110 -20.21 -21.77 14.95
CA ILE A 110 -19.43 -20.53 14.91
C ILE A 110 -18.66 -20.40 13.58
N THR A 111 -18.13 -21.50 13.05
CA THR A 111 -17.48 -21.52 11.74
C THR A 111 -18.46 -21.13 10.62
N ASN A 112 -19.68 -21.64 10.67
CA ASN A 112 -20.75 -21.23 9.75
C ASN A 112 -21.16 -19.76 9.94
N LEU A 113 -21.15 -19.26 11.17
CA LEU A 113 -21.37 -17.84 11.45
C LEU A 113 -20.26 -16.96 10.85
N LYS A 114 -19.00 -17.38 10.91
CA LYS A 114 -17.87 -16.70 10.26
C LYS A 114 -18.10 -16.57 8.75
N ALA A 115 -18.49 -17.67 8.08
CA ALA A 115 -18.78 -17.66 6.66
C ALA A 115 -19.99 -16.79 6.30
N LYS A 116 -21.04 -16.79 7.13
CA LYS A 116 -22.19 -15.89 6.95
C LYS A 116 -21.78 -14.42 7.14
N TYR A 117 -20.98 -14.12 8.16
CA TYR A 117 -20.50 -12.77 8.44
C TYR A 117 -19.67 -12.20 7.28
N THR A 118 -18.76 -12.99 6.71
CA THR A 118 -18.00 -12.55 5.53
C THR A 118 -18.89 -12.29 4.33
N ALA A 119 -19.84 -13.19 4.06
CA ALA A 119 -20.77 -13.03 2.94
C ALA A 119 -21.67 -11.80 3.09
N THR A 120 -22.23 -11.56 4.29
CA THR A 120 -23.08 -10.39 4.54
C THR A 120 -22.29 -9.09 4.45
N LYS A 121 -21.10 -9.03 5.04
CA LYS A 121 -20.25 -7.84 4.99
C LYS A 121 -19.71 -7.55 3.60
N ALA A 122 -19.42 -8.58 2.79
CA ALA A 122 -19.07 -8.39 1.39
C ALA A 122 -20.24 -7.76 0.60
N ALA A 123 -21.48 -8.20 0.84
CA ALA A 123 -22.66 -7.61 0.22
C ALA A 123 -22.89 -6.16 0.66
N GLU A 124 -22.69 -5.84 1.95
CA GLU A 124 -22.74 -4.47 2.45
C GLU A 124 -21.64 -3.59 1.84
N ALA A 125 -20.42 -4.13 1.69
CA ALA A 125 -19.29 -3.41 1.10
C ALA A 125 -19.52 -3.03 -0.36
N ASN A 126 -20.27 -3.84 -1.12
CA ASN A 126 -20.64 -3.52 -2.51
C ASN A 126 -21.39 -2.19 -2.62
N ALA A 127 -22.18 -1.81 -1.60
CA ALA A 127 -22.89 -0.52 -1.60
C ALA A 127 -21.94 0.69 -1.48
N LEU A 128 -20.69 0.49 -1.07
CA LEU A 128 -19.69 1.56 -0.95
C LEU A 128 -18.89 1.78 -2.24
N VAL A 129 -18.92 0.81 -3.17
CA VAL A 129 -18.04 0.76 -4.36
C VAL A 129 -18.26 1.96 -5.27
N ASP A 130 -19.51 2.25 -5.65
CA ASP A 130 -19.80 3.32 -6.61
C ASP A 130 -19.44 4.70 -6.06
N ALA A 131 -19.78 4.95 -4.80
CA ALA A 131 -19.45 6.20 -4.12
C ALA A 131 -17.94 6.40 -4.01
N PHE A 132 -17.20 5.36 -3.66
CA PHE A 132 -15.74 5.41 -3.57
C PHE A 132 -15.08 5.59 -4.94
N ASN A 133 -15.51 4.84 -5.96
CA ASN A 133 -14.97 4.94 -7.32
C ASN A 133 -15.21 6.33 -7.90
N SER A 134 -16.43 6.87 -7.75
CA SER A 134 -16.74 8.23 -8.20
C SER A 134 -15.88 9.29 -7.51
N GLU A 135 -15.68 9.18 -6.18
CA GLU A 135 -14.81 10.08 -5.43
C GLU A 135 -13.34 9.97 -5.89
N ARG A 136 -12.84 8.74 -6.06
CA ARG A 136 -11.50 8.44 -6.56
C ARG A 136 -11.29 9.02 -7.96
N ASP A 137 -12.22 8.79 -8.88
CA ASP A 137 -12.10 9.22 -10.27
C ASP A 137 -12.17 10.75 -10.39
N ALA A 138 -13.02 11.40 -9.59
CA ALA A 138 -13.04 12.85 -9.49
C ALA A 138 -11.75 13.43 -8.88
N ALA A 139 -11.18 12.76 -7.86
CA ALA A 139 -9.88 13.14 -7.31
C ALA A 139 -8.75 12.96 -8.33
N ALA A 140 -8.72 11.84 -9.04
CA ALA A 140 -7.76 11.54 -10.09
C ALA A 140 -7.84 12.58 -11.22
N LEU A 141 -9.03 12.88 -11.74
CA LEU A 141 -9.23 13.88 -12.78
C LEU A 141 -8.75 15.26 -12.36
N ARG A 142 -9.03 15.68 -11.11
CA ARG A 142 -8.52 16.95 -10.56
C ARG A 142 -7.00 16.97 -10.50
N SER A 143 -6.39 15.88 -10.08
CA SER A 143 -4.92 15.74 -10.05
C SER A 143 -4.34 15.78 -11.46
N TYR A 144 -4.91 15.05 -12.43
CA TYR A 144 -4.45 15.08 -13.82
C TYR A 144 -4.56 16.48 -14.43
N ARG A 145 -5.66 17.20 -14.21
CA ARG A 145 -5.79 18.59 -14.68
C ARG A 145 -4.72 19.52 -14.09
N ARG A 146 -4.36 19.35 -12.81
CA ARG A 146 -3.27 20.11 -12.19
C ARG A 146 -1.91 19.75 -12.80
N LEU A 147 -1.69 18.47 -13.10
CA LEU A 147 -0.47 18.00 -13.78
C LEU A 147 -0.38 18.54 -15.21
N GLU A 148 -1.49 18.55 -15.96
CA GLU A 148 -1.56 19.15 -17.29
C GLU A 148 -1.26 20.65 -17.27
N ALA A 149 -1.83 21.38 -16.30
CA ALA A 149 -1.54 22.78 -16.11
C ALA A 149 -0.05 23.03 -15.80
N ALA A 150 0.54 22.23 -14.90
CA ALA A 150 1.96 22.31 -14.59
C ALA A 150 2.85 21.97 -15.81
N LYS A 151 2.49 20.93 -16.58
CA LYS A 151 3.16 20.57 -17.83
C LYS A 151 3.10 21.71 -18.84
N ARG A 152 1.96 22.39 -18.96
CA ARG A 152 1.80 23.53 -19.85
C ARG A 152 2.75 24.66 -19.48
N VAL A 153 2.80 25.03 -18.20
CA VAL A 153 3.73 26.06 -17.70
C VAL A 153 5.18 25.69 -18.00
N TYR A 154 5.55 24.42 -17.79
CA TYR A 154 6.89 23.92 -18.11
C TYR A 154 7.22 24.05 -19.62
N LEU A 155 6.28 23.66 -20.50
CA LEU A 155 6.47 23.76 -21.94
C LEU A 155 6.48 25.21 -22.45
N GLU A 156 5.70 26.10 -21.85
CA GLU A 156 5.72 27.53 -22.16
C GLU A 156 7.07 28.15 -21.77
N ALA A 157 7.60 27.81 -20.59
CA ALA A 157 8.94 28.25 -20.18
C ALA A 157 10.05 27.73 -21.12
N ILE A 158 9.99 26.46 -21.56
CA ILE A 158 10.95 25.94 -22.55
C ILE A 158 10.89 26.73 -23.86
N LYS A 159 9.69 27.08 -24.33
CA LYS A 159 9.53 27.84 -25.57
C LYS A 159 10.16 29.22 -25.44
N GLU A 160 9.88 29.93 -24.34
CA GLU A 160 10.42 31.27 -24.08
C GLU A 160 11.95 31.24 -24.03
N GLU A 161 12.55 30.28 -23.33
CA GLU A 161 14.02 30.15 -23.26
C GLU A 161 14.63 29.75 -24.62
N ALA A 162 13.93 28.94 -25.41
CA ALA A 162 14.37 28.51 -26.73
C ALA A 162 14.34 29.61 -27.79
N ASP A 163 13.53 30.66 -27.61
CA ASP A 163 13.44 31.76 -28.57
C ASP A 163 14.78 32.50 -28.74
N SER A 164 15.53 32.66 -27.65
CA SER A 164 16.89 33.22 -27.72
C SER A 164 17.83 32.38 -28.61
N LEU A 165 17.72 31.05 -28.55
CA LEU A 165 18.48 30.13 -29.39
C LEU A 165 18.00 30.15 -30.85
N HIS A 166 16.70 30.40 -31.10
CA HIS A 166 16.18 30.61 -32.44
C HIS A 166 16.76 31.87 -33.09
N GLU A 167 16.93 32.95 -32.34
CA GLU A 167 17.59 34.17 -32.83
C GLU A 167 19.04 33.91 -33.21
N TYR A 168 19.80 33.24 -32.34
CA TYR A 168 21.17 32.83 -32.65
C TYR A 168 21.24 31.93 -33.87
N ARG A 169 20.29 31.00 -34.06
CA ARG A 169 20.20 30.18 -35.27
C ARG A 169 20.00 31.04 -36.52
N GLY A 170 19.15 32.07 -36.46
CA GLY A 170 18.94 33.01 -37.56
C GLY A 170 20.23 33.74 -37.93
N ILE A 171 20.95 34.26 -36.94
CA ILE A 171 22.25 34.92 -37.13
C ILE A 171 23.30 33.93 -37.65
N ASP A 172 23.26 32.69 -37.18
CA ASP A 172 24.17 31.64 -37.59
C ASP A 172 24.01 31.31 -39.09
N LEU A 173 22.77 31.33 -39.60
CA LEU A 173 22.46 31.20 -41.02
C LEU A 173 22.98 32.39 -41.83
N GLN A 174 22.79 33.62 -41.36
CA GLN A 174 23.33 34.82 -42.02
C GLN A 174 24.86 34.77 -42.13
N LEU A 175 25.55 34.31 -41.07
CA LEU A 175 26.99 34.11 -41.10
C LEU A 175 27.41 33.03 -42.12
N ALA A 176 26.60 31.98 -42.27
CA ALA A 176 26.85 30.94 -43.28
C ALA A 176 26.73 31.51 -44.70
N GLU A 177 25.72 32.33 -44.97
CA GLU A 177 25.52 33.02 -46.26
C GLU A 177 26.72 33.92 -46.60
N ILE A 178 27.18 34.75 -45.66
CA ILE A 178 28.35 35.65 -45.86
C ILE A 178 29.61 34.85 -46.23
N LEU A 179 29.86 33.74 -45.53
CA LEU A 179 31.03 32.90 -45.79
C LEU A 179 30.95 32.24 -47.17
N GLU A 180 29.76 31.77 -47.55
CA GLU A 180 29.50 31.15 -48.85
C GLU A 180 29.75 32.14 -50.00
N GLU A 181 29.30 33.39 -49.89
CA GLU A 181 29.63 34.46 -50.85
C GLU A 181 31.13 34.71 -50.97
N GLY A 182 31.87 34.57 -49.87
CA GLY A 182 33.34 34.67 -49.82
C GLY A 182 34.09 33.43 -50.32
N GLY A 183 33.39 32.40 -50.84
CA GLY A 183 33.98 31.15 -51.31
C GLY A 183 34.48 30.22 -50.18
N LEU A 184 34.10 30.48 -48.93
CA LEU A 184 34.45 29.69 -47.76
C LEU A 184 33.21 28.94 -47.25
N LYS A 185 33.36 27.66 -46.91
CA LYS A 185 32.28 26.94 -46.23
C LYS A 185 32.39 27.12 -44.72
N LYS A 186 31.29 27.52 -44.11
CA LYS A 186 31.18 27.49 -42.65
C LYS A 186 31.31 26.04 -42.16
N PRO A 187 32.20 25.74 -41.20
CA PRO A 187 32.21 24.43 -40.54
C PRO A 187 30.86 24.24 -39.82
N LEU A 188 30.21 23.09 -40.05
CA LEU A 188 28.88 22.68 -39.55
C LEU A 188 28.34 23.59 -38.44
N SER A 189 27.29 24.35 -38.74
CA SER A 189 26.55 25.17 -37.78
C SER A 189 26.20 24.33 -36.56
N TYR A 190 26.79 24.63 -35.41
CA TYR A 190 26.63 23.88 -34.16
C TYR A 190 25.31 24.18 -33.44
N LEU A 191 24.36 24.79 -34.16
CA LEU A 191 22.94 24.84 -33.85
C LEU A 191 22.17 23.91 -34.81
N PRO A 192 22.50 22.60 -34.93
CA PRO A 192 21.42 21.69 -35.23
C PRO A 192 20.44 21.94 -34.10
N VAL A 193 19.18 22.17 -34.43
CA VAL A 193 18.15 21.79 -33.47
C VAL A 193 18.49 20.31 -33.22
N LEU A 194 19.15 20.01 -32.10
CA LEU A 194 19.17 18.69 -31.52
C LEU A 194 17.73 18.48 -31.07
N VAL A 195 16.85 18.39 -32.07
CA VAL A 195 15.49 17.89 -31.95
C VAL A 195 15.73 16.62 -31.18
N ALA A 196 15.23 16.60 -29.94
CA ALA A 196 15.37 15.48 -29.03
C ALA A 196 15.31 14.20 -29.87
N PRO A 197 16.39 13.40 -29.91
CA PRO A 197 16.44 12.21 -30.73
C PRO A 197 15.19 11.38 -30.44
N ARG A 198 14.53 10.99 -31.54
CA ARG A 198 13.22 10.33 -31.56
C ARG A 198 13.12 9.29 -30.44
N ARG A 199 12.30 9.53 -29.41
CA ARG A 199 11.65 8.58 -28.49
C ARG A 199 12.49 7.46 -27.80
N GLU A 200 13.73 7.21 -28.21
CA GLU A 200 14.58 6.10 -27.78
C GLU A 200 15.85 6.59 -27.06
N ASP A 201 16.25 7.85 -27.23
CA ASP A 201 17.42 8.42 -26.56
C ASP A 201 17.00 9.51 -25.57
N HIS A 202 17.31 9.26 -24.30
CA HIS A 202 16.98 10.09 -23.16
C HIS A 202 17.28 11.59 -23.37
N GLY A 203 16.33 12.45 -22.96
CA GLY A 203 16.35 13.91 -23.11
C GLY A 203 17.41 14.64 -22.27
N TYR A 204 18.67 14.32 -22.51
CA TYR A 204 19.85 15.02 -22.00
C TYR A 204 20.48 15.86 -23.11
N HIS A 205 20.73 17.14 -22.83
CA HIS A 205 21.69 17.94 -23.60
C HIS A 205 22.68 18.58 -22.65
N LYS A 206 23.98 18.26 -22.82
CA LYS A 206 25.12 18.87 -22.10
C LYS A 206 24.78 19.23 -20.65
N GLU A 207 24.48 18.20 -19.84
CA GLU A 207 24.21 18.28 -18.39
C GLU A 207 22.78 18.68 -17.96
N SER A 208 21.89 19.03 -18.89
CA SER A 208 20.50 19.40 -18.57
C SER A 208 19.47 18.37 -19.04
N TYR A 209 18.50 18.06 -18.17
CA TYR A 209 17.41 17.11 -18.43
C TYR A 209 16.11 17.82 -18.82
N LEU A 210 15.54 17.45 -19.97
CA LEU A 210 14.52 18.22 -20.68
C LEU A 210 13.11 17.60 -20.71
N GLU A 211 12.89 16.37 -20.23
CA GLU A 211 11.56 15.72 -20.30
C GLU A 211 11.19 14.93 -19.04
N VAL A 212 9.95 15.05 -18.54
CA VAL A 212 9.42 14.09 -17.54
C VAL A 212 8.65 12.98 -18.27
N PRO A 213 9.16 11.73 -18.33
CA PRO A 213 8.50 10.65 -19.06
C PRO A 213 7.15 10.30 -18.43
N THR A 214 6.18 9.87 -19.25
CA THR A 214 4.87 9.41 -18.76
C THR A 214 4.98 8.28 -17.75
N GLN A 215 6.03 7.45 -17.85
CA GLN A 215 6.32 6.36 -16.92
C GLN A 215 6.70 6.89 -15.53
N VAL A 216 7.58 7.90 -15.44
CA VAL A 216 7.95 8.55 -14.18
C VAL A 216 6.73 9.20 -13.51
N ILE A 217 5.82 9.78 -14.29
CA ILE A 217 4.55 10.32 -13.77
C ILE A 217 3.67 9.20 -13.20
N LYS A 218 3.55 8.05 -13.88
CA LYS A 218 2.79 6.89 -13.38
C LYS A 218 3.40 6.29 -12.13
N ASP A 219 4.72 6.20 -12.06
CA ASP A 219 5.42 5.62 -10.92
C ASP A 219 5.34 6.56 -9.69
N ILE A 220 5.39 7.89 -9.88
CA ILE A 220 5.12 8.87 -8.82
C ILE A 220 3.65 8.80 -8.35
N ILE A 221 2.68 8.74 -9.26
CA ILE A 221 1.24 8.68 -8.91
C ILE A 221 0.90 7.40 -8.13
N THR A 222 1.57 6.30 -8.44
CA THR A 222 1.37 5.02 -7.76
C THR A 222 2.18 4.88 -6.46
N GLY A 223 2.96 5.91 -6.08
CA GLY A 223 3.77 5.91 -4.86
C GLY A 223 5.00 5.00 -4.93
N ARG A 224 5.47 4.68 -6.15
CA ARG A 224 6.68 3.85 -6.38
C ARG A 224 7.97 4.67 -6.45
N VAL A 225 7.86 6.00 -6.48
CA VAL A 225 8.99 6.93 -6.60
C VAL A 225 9.05 7.80 -5.36
N ASP A 226 9.66 7.27 -4.31
CA ASP A 226 10.12 8.04 -3.15
C ASP A 226 11.63 8.38 -3.27
N GLU A 227 12.27 8.06 -4.40
CA GLU A 227 13.72 8.25 -4.52
C GLU A 227 14.08 9.69 -4.91
N GLU A 228 14.67 10.39 -3.94
CA GLU A 228 15.35 11.70 -4.04
C GLU A 228 16.29 11.80 -5.25
N TYR A 229 16.80 10.66 -5.72
CA TYR A 229 17.61 10.51 -6.92
C TYR A 229 16.94 11.03 -8.20
N HIS A 230 15.61 10.97 -8.33
CA HIS A 230 14.92 11.42 -9.55
C HIS A 230 14.77 12.94 -9.68
N ILE A 231 15.02 13.67 -8.59
CA ILE A 231 14.92 15.14 -8.52
C ILE A 231 16.31 15.75 -8.26
N GLY A 232 17.20 15.03 -7.57
CA GLY A 232 18.49 15.55 -7.13
C GLY A 232 19.51 15.87 -8.23
N TYR A 233 19.35 15.33 -9.44
CA TYR A 233 20.19 15.72 -10.59
C TYR A 233 19.66 16.94 -11.35
N LEU A 234 18.45 17.44 -11.02
CA LEU A 234 17.93 18.65 -11.64
C LEU A 234 18.70 19.85 -11.07
N PRO A 235 19.22 20.76 -11.92
CA PRO A 235 19.90 21.96 -11.44
C PRO A 235 18.97 22.75 -10.51
N THR A 236 19.39 22.96 -9.26
CA THR A 236 18.74 23.92 -8.38
C THR A 236 19.10 25.33 -8.86
N ARG A 237 18.09 26.23 -8.95
CA ARG A 237 18.23 27.63 -9.40
C ARG A 237 19.58 28.24 -8.99
N GLY A 238 20.38 28.66 -9.98
CA GLY A 238 21.47 29.62 -9.80
C GLY A 238 20.94 31.03 -9.79
#